data_AF-A0A946QMM4-F1
#
_entry.id   AF-A0A946QMM4-F1
#
_cell.length_a   1.000
_cell.length_b   1.000
_cell.length_c   1.000
_cell.angle_alpha   90.00
_cell.angle_beta   90.00
_cell.angle_gamma   90.00
#
_symmetry.space_group_name_H-M   'P 1'
#
loop_
_entity.id
_entity.type
_entity.pdbx_description
1 polymer ?
#
loop_
_entity_poly.entity_id
_entity_poly.type
_entity_poly.pdbx_seq_one_letter_code
_entity_poly.pdbx_strand_id
1 'polypeptide(L)'
;MKVTLLLGSTTDTPYAEKITTVLSEFDIPSEIVVASAHKVPEMVVDIIEKLNADPQPQVIITVVGMSNGLAGVAAASLVHPVINCPPYETLDEYSIDIHSNLRYPSEVPSMTVLSAKNAAIAAAKILGEGNAELKQKVADRIKNVKSKY
;
A
#
# COMPACT_ATOMS: atom_id res chain seq x y z
N MET A 1 -15.46 2.03 1.10
CA MET A 1 -14.18 1.33 0.85
C MET A 1 -13.12 2.39 0.60
N LYS A 2 -11.89 2.19 1.05
CA LYS A 2 -10.81 3.17 0.85
C LYS A 2 -9.45 2.49 0.80
N VAL A 3 -8.42 3.26 0.42
CA VAL A 3 -7.02 2.88 0.57
C VAL A 3 -6.31 3.89 1.46
N THR A 4 -5.67 3.40 2.52
CA THR A 4 -4.85 4.25 3.39
C THR A 4 -3.38 3.99 3.08
N LEU A 5 -2.65 5.06 2.74
CA LEU A 5 -1.22 5.00 2.49
C LEU A 5 -0.47 5.36 3.77
N LEU A 6 0.37 4.46 4.26
CA LEU A 6 1.21 4.68 5.44
C LEU A 6 2.65 4.95 5.00
N LEU A 7 3.14 6.15 5.30
CA LEU A 7 4.49 6.60 4.92
C LEU A 7 5.36 6.71 6.16
N GLY A 8 6.63 6.30 6.03
CA GLY A 8 7.63 6.48 7.10
C GLY A 8 8.16 7.92 7.19
N SER A 9 8.05 8.69 6.10
CA SER A 9 8.57 10.05 5.97
C SER A 9 7.71 10.89 5.02
N THR A 10 7.65 12.21 5.27
CA THR A 10 7.01 13.16 4.34
C THR A 10 7.74 13.23 3.00
N THR A 11 9.02 12.85 2.95
CA THR A 11 9.81 12.78 1.70
C THR A 11 9.24 11.78 0.70
N ASP A 12 8.46 10.80 1.15
CA ASP A 12 7.89 9.76 0.31
C ASP A 12 6.54 10.19 -0.31
N THR A 13 6.03 11.36 0.07
CA THR A 13 4.74 11.90 -0.43
C THR A 13 4.66 11.93 -1.97
N PRO A 14 5.69 12.41 -2.71
CA PRO A 14 5.62 12.41 -4.17
C PRO A 14 5.53 11.00 -4.78
N TYR A 15 6.05 9.97 -4.10
CA TYR A 15 5.89 8.58 -4.53
C TYR A 15 4.47 8.07 -4.25
N ALA A 16 3.94 8.36 -3.05
CA ALA A 16 2.59 8.02 -2.66
C ALA A 16 1.52 8.69 -3.56
N GLU A 17 1.75 9.92 -4.01
CA GLU A 17 0.86 10.63 -4.94
C GLU A 17 0.73 9.92 -6.30
N LYS A 18 1.77 9.22 -6.76
CA LYS A 18 1.68 8.38 -7.97
C LYS A 18 0.68 7.24 -7.77
N ILE A 19 0.57 6.71 -6.55
CA ILE A 19 -0.36 5.64 -6.19
C ILE A 19 -1.78 6.22 -6.10
N THR A 20 -1.98 7.33 -5.38
CA THR A 20 -3.30 7.97 -5.24
C THR A 20 -3.87 8.44 -6.57
N THR A 21 -3.01 8.94 -7.47
CA THR A 21 -3.41 9.29 -8.85
C THR A 21 -4.04 8.09 -9.55
N VAL A 22 -3.41 6.91 -9.50
CA VAL A 22 -3.97 5.70 -10.13
C VAL A 22 -5.22 5.21 -9.41
N LEU A 23 -5.29 5.31 -8.08
CA LEU A 23 -6.50 4.97 -7.31
C LEU A 23 -7.70 5.83 -7.72
N SER A 24 -7.47 7.12 -8.03
CA SER A 24 -8.53 8.02 -8.51
C SER A 24 -9.11 7.59 -9.86
N GLU A 25 -8.32 6.94 -10.72
CA GLU A 25 -8.80 6.37 -12.00
C GLU A 25 -9.80 5.22 -11.79
N PHE A 26 -9.90 4.67 -10.57
CA PHE A 26 -10.85 3.63 -10.17
C PHE A 26 -11.96 4.17 -9.23
N ASP A 27 -11.99 5.48 -8.99
CA ASP A 27 -12.87 6.14 -8.02
C ASP A 27 -12.73 5.57 -6.59
N ILE A 28 -11.53 5.16 -6.21
CA ILE A 28 -11.23 4.67 -4.85
C ILE A 28 -10.79 5.85 -3.98
N PRO A 29 -11.52 6.20 -2.90
CA PRO A 29 -11.06 7.19 -1.95
C PRO A 29 -9.74 6.76 -1.31
N SER A 30 -8.80 7.69 -1.19
CA SER A 30 -7.51 7.41 -0.57
C SER A 30 -7.04 8.54 0.34
N GLU A 31 -6.31 8.18 1.39
CA GLU A 31 -5.67 9.12 2.32
C GLU A 31 -4.20 8.77 2.53
N ILE A 32 -3.38 9.78 2.78
CA ILE A 32 -1.96 9.63 3.10
C ILE A 32 -1.79 9.96 4.58
N VAL A 33 -1.18 9.04 5.32
CA VAL A 33 -0.85 9.20 6.74
C VAL A 33 0.65 8.97 6.90
N VAL A 34 1.33 9.93 7.51
CA VAL A 34 2.77 9.84 7.77
C VAL A 34 2.98 9.48 9.24
N ALA A 35 3.64 8.36 9.49
CA ALA A 35 3.98 7.90 10.83
C ALA A 35 5.28 7.07 10.79
N SER A 36 6.20 7.36 11.70
CA SER A 36 7.50 6.71 11.72
C SER A 36 7.57 5.67 12.83
N ALA A 37 7.62 4.39 12.47
CA ALA A 37 7.78 3.30 13.43
C ALA A 37 9.07 3.39 14.25
N HIS A 38 10.12 4.03 13.71
CA HIS A 38 11.38 4.21 14.42
C HIS A 38 11.44 5.46 15.29
N LYS A 39 10.78 6.55 14.87
CA LYS A 39 10.87 7.85 15.57
C LYS A 39 9.75 8.08 16.57
N VAL A 40 8.53 7.60 16.26
CA VAL A 40 7.31 7.83 17.05
C VAL A 40 6.43 6.57 17.00
N PRO A 41 6.88 5.44 17.56
CA PRO A 41 6.16 4.15 17.49
C PRO A 41 4.76 4.20 18.10
N GLU A 42 4.55 4.99 19.15
CA GLU A 42 3.24 5.17 19.80
C GLU A 42 2.18 5.72 18.85
N MET A 43 2.56 6.63 17.94
CA MET A 43 1.66 7.16 16.92
C MET A 43 1.24 6.09 15.93
N VAL A 44 2.13 5.15 15.60
CA VAL A 44 1.83 4.03 14.70
C VAL A 44 0.78 3.12 15.34
N VAL A 45 0.90 2.83 16.64
CA VAL A 45 -0.09 2.04 17.39
C VAL A 45 -1.47 2.73 17.35
N ASP A 46 -1.54 4.02 17.66
CA ASP A 46 -2.79 4.79 17.63
C ASP A 46 -3.46 4.77 16.24
N ILE A 47 -2.66 4.86 15.17
CA ILE A 47 -3.16 4.79 13.79
C ILE A 47 -3.72 3.40 13.49
N ILE A 48 -3.01 2.34 13.90
CA ILE A 48 -3.44 0.96 13.69
C ILE A 48 -4.78 0.70 14.40
N GLU A 49 -4.93 1.14 15.65
CA GLU A 49 -6.18 0.99 16.40
C GLU A 49 -7.34 1.70 15.68
N LYS A 50 -7.12 2.93 15.21
CA LYS A 50 -8.13 3.68 14.45
C LYS A 50 -8.51 2.99 13.14
N LEU A 51 -7.54 2.45 12.40
CA LEU A 51 -7.80 1.74 11.14
C LEU A 51 -8.54 0.43 11.37
N ASN A 52 -8.20 -0.32 12.42
CA ASN A 52 -8.90 -1.55 12.79
C ASN A 52 -10.34 -1.30 13.26
N ALA A 53 -10.61 -0.14 13.88
CA ALA A 53 -11.94 0.24 14.32
C ALA A 53 -12.86 0.77 13.20
N ASP A 54 -12.31 1.15 12.05
CA ASP A 54 -13.10 1.66 10.92
C ASP A 54 -13.82 0.51 10.20
N PRO A 55 -15.17 0.50 10.16
CA PRO A 55 -15.96 -0.60 9.61
C PRO A 55 -15.92 -0.70 8.08
N GLN A 56 -15.37 0.29 7.38
CA GLN A 56 -15.30 0.28 5.93
C GLN A 56 -14.25 -0.72 5.43
N PRO A 57 -14.48 -1.43 4.30
CA PRO A 57 -13.44 -2.24 3.67
C PRO A 57 -12.22 -1.41 3.26
N GLN A 58 -11.02 -1.86 3.58
CA GLN A 58 -9.77 -1.11 3.34
C GLN A 58 -8.67 -1.99 2.78
N VAL A 59 -7.76 -1.37 2.04
CA VAL A 59 -6.44 -1.92 1.77
C VAL A 59 -5.41 -0.89 2.22
N ILE A 60 -4.36 -1.35 2.87
CA ILE A 60 -3.29 -0.49 3.37
C ILE A 60 -2.12 -0.60 2.41
N ILE A 61 -1.57 0.53 1.98
CA ILE A 61 -0.36 0.55 1.16
C ILE A 61 0.74 1.24 1.95
N THR A 62 1.79 0.53 2.31
CA THR A 62 2.93 1.12 3.00
C THR A 62 3.97 1.56 1.99
N VAL A 63 4.43 2.80 2.09
CA VAL A 63 5.50 3.36 1.25
C VAL A 63 6.69 3.62 2.17
N VAL A 64 7.60 2.63 2.23
CA VAL A 64 8.71 2.60 3.20
C VAL A 64 9.93 1.94 2.56
N GLY A 65 11.03 2.68 2.46
CA GLY A 65 12.34 2.17 2.06
C GLY A 65 13.24 1.87 3.26
N MET A 66 14.49 1.54 2.97
CA MET A 66 15.55 1.23 3.94
C MET A 66 15.17 0.08 4.88
N SER A 67 15.42 0.25 6.18
CA SER A 67 14.93 -0.66 7.22
C SER A 67 13.41 -0.52 7.34
N ASN A 68 12.68 -1.49 6.80
CA ASN A 68 11.23 -1.43 6.78
C ASN A 68 10.59 -1.91 8.09
N GLY A 69 10.59 -1.04 9.10
CA GLY A 69 9.90 -1.30 10.37
C GLY A 69 8.39 -1.09 10.29
N LEU A 70 7.93 -0.04 9.60
CA LEU A 70 6.52 0.37 9.59
C LEU A 70 5.62 -0.67 8.92
N ALA A 71 6.02 -1.21 7.76
CA ALA A 71 5.17 -2.18 7.09
C ALA A 71 5.14 -3.55 7.80
N GLY A 72 6.23 -3.92 8.47
CA GLY A 72 6.27 -5.05 9.42
C GLY A 72 5.20 -4.94 10.50
N VAL A 73 5.19 -3.80 11.21
CA VAL A 73 4.23 -3.52 12.28
C VAL A 73 2.80 -3.46 11.73
N ALA A 74 2.60 -2.79 10.60
CA ALA A 74 1.30 -2.69 9.94
C ALA A 74 0.74 -4.07 9.56
N ALA A 75 1.53 -4.91 8.86
CA ALA A 75 1.11 -6.24 8.45
C ALA A 75 0.84 -7.19 9.62
N ALA A 76 1.54 -7.01 10.75
CA ALA A 76 1.35 -7.83 11.94
C ALA A 76 0.11 -7.42 12.76
N SER A 77 -0.36 -6.18 12.63
CA SER A 77 -1.32 -5.59 13.57
C SER A 77 -2.64 -5.14 12.91
N LEU A 78 -2.66 -4.96 11.60
CA LEU A 78 -3.87 -4.58 10.87
C LEU A 78 -4.67 -5.82 10.46
N VAL A 79 -5.99 -5.75 10.63
CA VAL A 79 -6.92 -6.78 10.12
C VAL A 79 -7.14 -6.66 8.61
N HIS A 80 -6.62 -5.61 8.00
CA HIS A 80 -6.77 -5.27 6.59
C HIS A 80 -5.58 -5.78 5.76
N PRO A 81 -5.77 -6.11 4.47
CA PRO A 81 -4.67 -6.46 3.58
C PRO A 81 -3.64 -5.33 3.49
N VAL A 82 -2.35 -5.67 3.65
CA VAL A 82 -1.22 -4.71 3.59
C VAL A 82 -0.34 -4.97 2.38
N ILE A 83 -0.19 -3.97 1.51
CA ILE A 83 0.69 -3.99 0.33
C ILE A 83 1.93 -3.13 0.61
N ASN A 84 3.09 -3.72 0.40
CA ASN A 84 4.39 -3.07 0.57
C ASN A 84 4.88 -2.51 -0.76
N CYS A 85 5.06 -1.19 -0.86
CA CYS A 85 5.48 -0.50 -2.09
C CYS A 85 6.64 0.45 -1.80
N PRO A 86 7.89 -0.06 -1.67
CA PRO A 86 9.03 0.77 -1.29
C PRO A 86 9.40 1.80 -2.38
N PRO A 87 9.72 3.04 -1.98
CA PRO A 87 10.28 4.04 -2.89
C PRO A 87 11.81 3.89 -2.99
N TYR A 88 12.33 3.67 -4.21
CA TYR A 88 13.77 3.63 -4.49
C TYR A 88 14.10 4.45 -5.75
N GLU A 89 15.29 5.05 -5.78
CA GLU A 89 15.80 5.84 -6.91
C GLU A 89 17.04 5.19 -7.54
N THR A 90 17.81 4.44 -6.76
CA THR A 90 19.05 3.77 -7.19
C THR A 90 18.96 2.24 -7.11
N LEU A 91 19.90 1.55 -7.77
CA LEU A 91 20.01 0.08 -7.69
C LEU A 91 20.45 -0.41 -6.30
N ASP A 92 21.24 0.40 -5.59
CA ASP A 92 21.69 0.07 -4.24
C ASP A 92 20.53 0.16 -3.25
N GLU A 93 19.72 1.22 -3.34
CA GLU A 93 18.47 1.35 -2.58
C GLU A 93 17.50 0.23 -2.92
N TYR A 94 17.33 -0.09 -4.21
CA TYR A 94 16.47 -1.19 -4.64
C TYR A 94 16.79 -2.51 -3.94
N SER A 95 18.07 -2.87 -3.85
CA SER A 95 18.52 -4.09 -3.19
C SER A 95 18.18 -4.10 -1.70
N ILE A 96 18.39 -2.97 -1.01
CA ILE A 96 18.07 -2.84 0.42
C ILE A 96 16.56 -2.94 0.64
N ASP A 97 15.81 -2.18 -0.15
CA ASP A 97 14.37 -2.02 -0.03
C ASP A 97 13.61 -3.30 -0.34
N ILE A 98 14.01 -4.01 -1.41
CA ILE A 98 13.35 -5.26 -1.77
C ILE A 98 13.53 -6.30 -0.67
N HIS A 99 14.74 -6.42 -0.11
CA HIS A 99 15.02 -7.40 0.94
C HIS A 99 14.31 -7.07 2.25
N SER A 100 14.19 -5.79 2.60
CA SER A 100 13.45 -5.37 3.80
C SER A 100 11.92 -5.46 3.63
N ASN A 101 11.41 -5.48 2.40
CA ASN A 101 9.99 -5.58 2.10
C ASN A 101 9.49 -7.00 1.80
N LEU A 102 10.35 -7.92 1.34
CA LEU A 102 9.95 -9.27 0.90
C LEU A 102 9.86 -10.32 2.01
N ARG A 103 10.74 -10.28 3.02
CA ARG A 103 10.94 -11.41 3.94
C ARG A 103 10.52 -11.07 5.37
N TYR A 104 9.33 -11.52 5.74
CA TYR A 104 8.71 -11.26 7.02
C TYR A 104 8.71 -12.54 7.89
N PRO A 105 8.62 -12.44 9.23
CA PRO A 105 8.52 -13.61 10.10
C PRO A 105 7.20 -14.37 9.89
N SER A 106 7.12 -15.59 10.45
CA SER A 106 5.91 -16.41 10.40
C SER A 106 4.67 -15.64 10.87
N GLU A 107 3.53 -15.94 10.25
CA GLU A 107 2.21 -15.35 10.56
C GLU A 107 2.08 -13.85 10.27
N VAL A 108 3.08 -13.23 9.63
CA VAL A 108 3.00 -11.84 9.15
C VAL A 108 3.12 -11.81 7.62
N PRO A 109 1.99 -11.88 6.88
CA PRO A 109 2.02 -11.99 5.42
C PRO A 109 2.57 -10.71 4.78
N SER A 110 3.52 -10.87 3.85
CA SER A 110 4.04 -9.77 3.03
C SER A 110 3.48 -9.83 1.62
N MET A 111 2.94 -8.71 1.14
CA MET A 111 2.54 -8.52 -0.26
C MET A 111 3.35 -7.38 -0.87
N THR A 112 4.54 -7.68 -1.40
CA THR A 112 5.40 -6.66 -2.02
C THR A 112 5.03 -6.40 -3.47
N VAL A 113 4.76 -5.14 -3.81
CA VAL A 113 4.51 -4.67 -5.17
C VAL A 113 5.38 -3.45 -5.45
N LEU A 114 6.38 -3.60 -6.33
CA LEU A 114 7.45 -2.61 -6.52
C LEU A 114 7.05 -1.38 -7.34
N SER A 115 5.98 -1.48 -8.13
CA SER A 115 5.49 -0.38 -8.95
C SER A 115 4.32 0.31 -8.27
N ALA A 116 4.42 1.62 -8.04
CA ALA A 116 3.34 2.46 -7.52
C ALA A 116 1.99 2.22 -8.24
N LYS A 117 2.02 2.19 -9.58
CA LYS A 117 0.82 1.92 -10.39
C LYS A 117 0.25 0.53 -10.15
N ASN A 118 1.11 -0.48 -10.04
CA ASN A 118 0.65 -1.85 -9.78
C ASN A 118 0.16 -2.02 -8.33
N ALA A 119 0.70 -1.29 -7.36
CA ALA A 119 0.22 -1.31 -5.98
C ALA A 119 -1.23 -0.77 -5.91
N ALA A 120 -1.51 0.34 -6.61
CA ALA A 120 -2.87 0.87 -6.75
C ALA A 120 -3.82 -0.14 -7.44
N ILE A 121 -3.39 -0.74 -8.55
CA ILE A 121 -4.22 -1.73 -9.28
C ILE A 121 -4.42 -3.01 -8.45
N ALA A 122 -3.42 -3.44 -7.67
CA ALA A 122 -3.53 -4.57 -6.75
C ALA A 122 -4.55 -4.29 -5.64
N ALA A 123 -4.51 -3.10 -5.04
CA ALA A 123 -5.52 -2.66 -4.08
C ALA A 123 -6.93 -2.62 -4.71
N ALA A 124 -7.07 -2.10 -5.93
CA ALA A 124 -8.32 -2.10 -6.67
C ALA A 124 -8.85 -3.52 -6.93
N LYS A 125 -7.97 -4.48 -7.24
CA LYS A 125 -8.34 -5.90 -7.39
C LYS A 125 -8.83 -6.52 -6.08
N ILE A 126 -8.12 -6.27 -4.98
CA ILE A 126 -8.51 -6.78 -3.65
C ILE A 126 -9.90 -6.25 -3.26
N LEU A 127 -10.10 -4.93 -3.34
CA LEU A 127 -11.39 -4.31 -3.03
C LEU A 127 -12.49 -4.72 -4.01
N GLY A 128 -12.14 -4.96 -5.27
CA GLY A 128 -13.05 -5.39 -6.33
C GLY A 128 -13.69 -6.75 -6.09
N GLU A 129 -13.09 -7.65 -5.29
CA GLU A 129 -13.72 -8.93 -4.97
C GLU A 129 -15.02 -8.76 -4.17
N GLY A 130 -15.14 -7.67 -3.39
CA GLY A 130 -16.37 -7.29 -2.69
C GLY A 130 -17.23 -6.24 -3.41
N ASN A 131 -16.83 -5.77 -4.59
CA ASN A 131 -17.50 -4.68 -5.30
C ASN A 131 -17.53 -4.91 -6.82
N ALA A 132 -18.72 -5.25 -7.35
CA ALA A 132 -18.91 -5.59 -8.76
C ALA A 132 -18.59 -4.44 -9.73
N GLU A 133 -18.90 -3.19 -9.36
CA GLU A 133 -18.60 -2.02 -10.19
C GLU A 133 -17.08 -1.83 -10.32
N LEU A 134 -16.36 -1.89 -9.19
CA LEU A 134 -14.91 -1.79 -9.18
C LEU A 134 -14.26 -2.96 -9.93
N LYS A 135 -14.80 -4.18 -9.77
CA LYS A 135 -14.34 -5.36 -10.53
C LYS A 135 -14.48 -5.15 -12.03
N GLN A 136 -15.56 -4.52 -12.47
CA GLN A 136 -15.75 -4.16 -13.87
C GLN A 136 -14.72 -3.12 -14.35
N LYS A 137 -14.45 -2.05 -13.57
CA LYS A 137 -13.40 -1.07 -13.90
C LYS A 137 -12.02 -1.72 -14.05
N VAL A 138 -11.71 -2.70 -13.20
CA VAL A 138 -10.48 -3.52 -13.30
C VAL A 138 -10.48 -4.37 -14.58
N ALA A 139 -11.60 -5.00 -14.93
CA ALA A 139 -11.71 -5.79 -16.16
C ALA A 139 -11.51 -4.91 -17.41
N ASP A 140 -12.08 -3.71 -17.42
CA ASP A 140 -11.94 -2.74 -18.51
C ASP A 140 -10.49 -2.26 -18.64
N ARG A 141 -9.80 -2.02 -17.52
CA ARG A 141 -8.35 -1.74 -17.51
C ARG A 141 -7.57 -2.85 -18.20
N ILE A 142 -7.86 -4.12 -17.89
CA ILE A 142 -7.18 -5.27 -18.51
C ILE A 142 -7.46 -5.32 -20.01
N LYS A 143 -8.70 -5.10 -20.44
CA LYS A 143 -9.08 -5.06 -21.86
C LYS A 143 -8.35 -3.95 -22.62
N ASN A 144 -8.26 -2.75 -22.05
CA ASN A 144 -7.54 -1.61 -22.64
C ASN A 144 -6.04 -1.92 -22.80
N VAL A 145 -5.39 -2.50 -21.79
CA VAL A 145 -3.98 -2.93 -21.93
C VAL A 145 -3.81 -3.94 -23.05
N LYS A 146 -4.69 -4.95 -23.13
CA LYS A 146 -4.64 -5.96 -24.19
C LYS A 146 -4.84 -5.36 -25.59
N SER A 147 -5.69 -4.35 -25.76
CA SER A 147 -5.93 -3.73 -27.08
C SER A 147 -4.74 -2.92 -27.64
N LYS A 148 -3.67 -2.75 -26.86
CA LYS A 148 -2.44 -2.06 -27.29
C LYS A 148 -1.37 -2.99 -27.83
N TYR A 149 -1.61 -4.30 -27.79
CA TYR A 149 -0.76 -5.38 -28.32
C TYR A 149 -1.54 -6.17 -29.36
#